data_AF-A0A3B0MJV5-F1
#
_entry.id   AF-A0A3B0MJV5-F1
#
_cell.length_a   1.000
_cell.length_b   1.000
_cell.length_c   1.000
_cell.angle_alpha   90.00
_cell.angle_beta   90.00
_cell.angle_gamma   90.00
#
_symmetry.space_group_name_H-M   'P 1'
#
loop_
_entity.id
_entity.type
_entity.pdbx_description
1 polymer ?
#
loop_
_entity_poly.entity_id
_entity_poly.type
_entity_poly.pdbx_seq_one_letter_code
_entity_poly.pdbx_strand_id
1 'polypeptide(L)'
;MGGDGGSIPSRIDLVRTSGYAFSRNLGGMGYLPNTQCRAGDEHLSSNQMKELRWKTCALSQEPLAPPIVSCKLGLLYNKEAVLKYILSKKPKPSFEHLKGLRDIKDVEFMVDKVTQRFLCPILRTELSASNRGVLIWKCGCCVSEKAFKQFMKNDSTEGLCPNCNSSFKYNPEIFNKSQTLPFSSDLVFLVPDLNEEGLLRTKLLHLNNKTIKTQ
;
A
#
# COMPACT_ATOMS: atom_id res chain seq x y z
N MET A 1 5.80 58.20 33.56
CA MET A 1 5.66 56.72 33.61
C MET A 1 5.86 56.22 32.19
N GLY A 2 7.06 55.74 31.87
CA GLY A 2 7.39 55.20 30.54
C GLY A 2 7.08 53.71 30.50
N GLY A 3 6.28 53.30 29.52
CA GLY A 3 5.84 51.90 29.38
C GLY A 3 5.60 51.51 27.93
N ASP A 4 6.26 52.14 26.95
CA ASP A 4 6.10 51.81 25.53
C ASP A 4 7.34 51.08 24.99
N GLY A 5 7.62 49.92 25.59
CA GLY A 5 8.58 48.96 25.07
C GLY A 5 7.88 47.97 24.14
N GLY A 6 7.27 48.46 23.05
CA GLY A 6 6.70 47.59 22.02
C GLY A 6 7.80 46.78 21.36
N SER A 7 7.76 45.45 21.48
CA SER A 7 8.69 44.55 20.79
C SER A 7 8.52 44.68 19.28
N ILE A 8 9.63 44.91 18.56
CA ILE A 8 9.63 44.99 17.09
C ILE A 8 9.24 43.61 16.54
N PRO A 9 8.17 43.50 15.73
CA PRO A 9 7.74 42.23 15.15
C PRO A 9 8.84 41.68 14.22
N SER A 10 9.19 40.42 14.41
CA SER A 10 10.20 39.75 13.62
C SER A 10 9.60 39.29 12.27
N ARG A 11 10.46 38.97 11.30
CA ARG A 11 10.01 38.44 9.99
C ARG A 11 9.14 37.18 10.15
N ILE A 12 9.36 36.39 11.20
CA ILE A 12 8.56 35.19 11.51
C ILE A 12 7.12 35.54 11.92
N ASP A 13 6.89 36.72 12.48
CA ASP A 13 5.54 37.15 12.92
C ASP A 13 4.72 37.69 11.74
N LEU A 14 5.39 38.17 10.70
CA LEU A 14 4.77 38.82 9.54
C LEU A 14 4.54 37.85 8.36
N VAL A 15 5.37 36.82 8.21
CA VAL A 15 5.32 35.90 7.06
C VAL A 15 4.44 34.70 7.37
N ARG A 16 3.31 34.58 6.67
CA ARG A 16 2.48 33.36 6.67
C ARG A 16 3.13 32.28 5.82
N THR A 17 3.75 31.30 6.47
CA THR A 17 4.30 30.11 5.81
C THR A 17 3.17 29.16 5.46
N SER A 18 3.10 28.68 4.21
CA SER A 18 2.11 27.66 3.81
C SER A 18 2.23 26.42 4.70
N GLY A 19 1.11 25.92 5.21
CA GLY A 19 1.08 24.77 6.13
C GLY A 19 1.36 25.10 7.61
N TYR A 20 1.58 26.37 7.97
CA TYR A 20 1.73 26.83 9.34
C TYR A 20 0.60 27.80 9.72
N ALA A 21 0.13 27.70 10.95
CA ALA A 21 -0.89 28.56 11.55
C ALA A 21 -0.43 28.99 12.95
N PHE A 22 -0.85 30.17 13.39
CA PHE A 22 -0.56 30.62 14.75
C PHE A 22 -1.41 29.87 15.78
N SER A 23 -0.80 29.54 16.92
CA SER A 23 -1.44 28.76 18.00
C SER A 23 -2.76 29.36 18.48
N ARG A 24 -2.91 30.70 18.48
CA ARG A 24 -4.16 31.42 18.76
C ARG A 24 -4.23 32.77 18.01
N ASN A 25 -5.28 33.00 17.22
CA ASN A 25 -5.57 34.31 16.60
C ASN A 25 -6.34 35.24 17.55
N LEU A 26 -5.81 35.48 18.75
CA LEU A 26 -6.35 36.51 19.65
C LEU A 26 -5.28 37.58 19.79
N GLY A 27 -5.62 38.84 19.51
CA GLY A 27 -4.72 40.00 19.57
C GLY A 27 -4.26 40.36 20.98
N GLY A 28 -3.83 39.38 21.77
CA GLY A 28 -3.26 39.54 23.09
C GLY A 28 -1.75 39.77 23.01
N MET A 29 -1.27 40.71 23.82
CA MET A 29 0.14 41.08 23.99
C MET A 29 0.91 39.97 24.72
N GLY A 30 1.22 38.87 24.03
CA GLY A 30 2.05 37.79 24.56
C GLY A 30 2.90 37.13 23.48
N TYR A 31 3.97 36.44 23.88
CA TYR A 31 4.86 35.71 22.96
C TYR A 31 4.26 34.38 22.47
N LEU A 32 3.36 33.75 23.23
CA LEU A 32 2.73 32.45 22.89
C LEU A 32 1.66 32.50 21.78
N PRO A 33 0.78 33.53 21.70
CA PRO A 33 -0.24 33.65 20.65
C PRO A 33 0.33 33.68 19.22
N ASN A 34 1.57 34.15 19.05
CA ASN A 34 2.23 34.31 17.75
C ASN A 34 3.23 33.20 17.41
N THR A 35 3.28 32.09 18.17
CA THR A 35 4.08 30.93 17.78
C THR A 35 3.45 30.27 16.55
N GLN A 36 4.19 30.20 15.44
CA GLN A 36 3.79 29.42 14.27
C GLN A 36 3.83 27.92 14.61
N CYS A 37 2.67 27.30 14.65
CA CYS A 37 2.49 25.87 14.71
C CYS A 37 2.29 25.33 13.30
N ARG A 38 2.61 24.07 13.03
CA ARG A 38 2.13 23.43 11.79
C ARG A 38 0.60 23.36 11.87
N ALA A 39 -0.11 23.85 10.85
CA ALA A 39 -1.57 23.97 10.84
C ALA A 39 -2.28 22.60 10.87
N GLY A 40 -1.57 21.56 10.46
CA GLY A 40 -1.94 20.17 10.57
C GLY A 40 -0.82 19.31 10.03
N ASP A 41 -0.81 18.03 10.38
CA ASP A 41 0.05 17.08 9.68
C ASP A 41 -0.46 16.97 8.23
N GLU A 42 0.42 17.20 7.25
CA GLU A 42 0.14 16.97 5.83
C GLU A 42 0.11 15.46 5.54
N HIS A 43 -0.71 14.74 6.29
CA HIS A 43 -0.84 13.31 6.17
C HIS A 43 -1.83 13.01 5.04
N LEU A 44 -1.34 12.34 4.00
CA LEU A 44 -2.21 11.80 2.94
C LEU A 44 -3.27 10.90 3.58
N SER A 45 -4.52 11.04 3.15
CA SER A 45 -5.56 10.10 3.56
C SER A 45 -5.19 8.67 3.13
N SER A 46 -5.68 7.65 3.86
CA SER A 46 -5.45 6.23 3.49
C SER A 46 -5.81 5.96 2.03
N ASN A 47 -6.90 6.56 1.52
CA ASN A 47 -7.31 6.41 0.13
C ASN A 47 -6.30 7.04 -0.85
N GLN A 48 -5.78 8.23 -0.56
CA GLN A 48 -4.75 8.86 -1.39
C GLN A 48 -3.46 8.03 -1.41
N MET A 49 -3.06 7.46 -0.27
CA MET A 49 -1.89 6.57 -0.21
C MET A 49 -2.07 5.32 -1.06
N LYS A 50 -3.26 4.70 -1.04
CA LYS A 50 -3.59 3.56 -1.91
C LYS A 50 -3.56 3.93 -3.39
N GLU A 51 -4.15 5.08 -3.74
CA GLU A 51 -4.16 5.60 -5.11
C GLU A 51 -2.73 5.78 -5.65
N LEU A 52 -1.81 6.27 -4.81
CA LEU A 52 -0.39 6.38 -5.14
C LEU A 52 0.26 5.01 -5.34
N ARG A 53 0.02 4.06 -4.43
CA ARG A 53 0.56 2.69 -4.50
C ARG A 53 0.07 1.91 -5.72
N TRP A 54 -1.09 2.23 -6.26
CA TRP A 54 -1.58 1.68 -7.53
C TRP A 54 -0.85 2.24 -8.75
N LYS A 55 -0.10 3.34 -8.62
CA LYS A 55 0.59 4.01 -9.73
C LYS A 55 2.11 3.93 -9.62
N THR A 56 2.66 3.71 -8.44
CA THR A 56 4.10 3.75 -8.19
C THR A 56 4.65 2.39 -7.73
N CYS A 57 5.87 2.10 -8.18
CA CYS A 57 6.65 0.95 -7.75
C CYS A 57 7.06 1.14 -6.29
N ALA A 58 6.72 0.20 -5.41
CA ALA A 58 7.05 0.33 -3.99
C ALA A 58 8.56 0.38 -3.70
N LEU A 59 9.40 -0.17 -4.59
CA LEU A 59 10.85 -0.25 -4.41
C LEU A 59 11.61 0.95 -5.01
N SER A 60 11.30 1.32 -6.26
CA SER A 60 11.98 2.42 -6.97
C SER A 60 11.27 3.76 -6.88
N GLN A 61 10.00 3.79 -6.45
CA GLN A 61 9.12 4.97 -6.43
C GLN A 61 8.84 5.58 -7.82
N GLU A 62 9.24 4.90 -8.87
CA GLU A 62 8.94 5.25 -10.26
C GLU A 62 7.50 4.83 -10.62
N PRO A 63 6.90 5.39 -11.67
CA PRO A 63 5.61 4.91 -12.18
C PRO A 63 5.68 3.42 -12.55
N LEU A 64 4.58 2.70 -12.31
CA LEU A 64 4.47 1.29 -12.66
C LEU A 64 4.44 1.14 -14.18
N ALA A 65 5.31 0.28 -14.70
CA ALA A 65 5.39 -0.04 -16.12
C ALA A 65 5.40 -1.58 -16.31
N PRO A 66 4.67 -2.10 -17.30
CA PRO A 66 4.75 -3.53 -17.63
C PRO A 66 6.17 -3.88 -18.11
N PRO A 67 6.76 -5.02 -17.68
CA PRO A 67 6.17 -6.06 -16.83
C PRO A 67 6.14 -5.71 -15.32
N ILE A 68 4.97 -5.92 -14.71
CA ILE A 68 4.72 -5.66 -13.29
C ILE A 68 4.77 -6.98 -12.51
N VAL A 69 5.36 -6.93 -11.32
CA VAL A 69 5.41 -8.04 -10.38
C VAL A 69 4.80 -7.64 -9.04
N SER A 70 4.32 -8.62 -8.30
CA SER A 70 3.81 -8.44 -6.95
C SER A 70 4.48 -9.41 -5.98
N CYS A 71 4.53 -9.03 -4.70
CA CYS A 71 4.99 -9.92 -3.63
C CYS A 71 3.83 -10.47 -2.80
N LYS A 72 4.12 -11.42 -1.91
CA LYS A 72 3.12 -11.99 -0.99
C LYS A 72 2.49 -10.98 -0.02
N LEU A 73 3.11 -9.81 0.17
CA LEU A 73 2.52 -8.72 0.95
C LEU A 73 1.49 -7.91 0.15
N GLY A 74 1.34 -8.14 -1.16
CA GLY A 74 0.42 -7.38 -2.01
C GLY A 74 0.97 -6.07 -2.54
N LEU A 75 2.27 -5.81 -2.40
CA LEU A 75 2.93 -4.64 -2.97
C LEU A 75 3.26 -4.88 -4.45
N LEU A 76 3.18 -3.82 -5.26
CA LEU A 76 3.46 -3.83 -6.68
C LEU A 76 4.83 -3.24 -6.98
N TYR A 77 5.51 -3.82 -7.97
CA TYR A 77 6.85 -3.42 -8.37
C TYR A 77 7.06 -3.54 -9.87
N ASN A 78 7.98 -2.72 -10.39
CA ASN A 78 8.54 -2.93 -11.72
C ASN A 78 9.50 -4.12 -11.67
N LYS A 79 9.34 -5.07 -12.60
CA LYS A 79 10.17 -6.30 -12.65
C LYS A 79 11.66 -5.98 -12.66
N GLU A 80 12.06 -4.98 -13.44
CA GLU A 80 13.46 -4.56 -13.54
C GLU A 80 14.03 -4.08 -12.21
N ALA A 81 13.28 -3.26 -11.46
CA ALA A 81 13.72 -2.72 -10.18
C ALA A 81 13.95 -3.83 -9.16
N VAL A 82 13.06 -4.83 -9.12
CA VAL A 82 13.18 -5.97 -8.20
C VAL A 82 14.35 -6.86 -8.59
N LEU A 83 14.56 -7.14 -9.87
CA LEU A 83 15.69 -7.94 -10.34
C LEU A 83 17.02 -7.26 -9.99
N LYS A 84 17.14 -5.95 -10.25
CA LYS A 84 18.31 -5.15 -9.85
C LYS A 84 18.56 -5.23 -8.34
N TYR A 85 17.50 -5.16 -7.53
CA TYR A 85 17.61 -5.28 -6.08
C TYR A 85 18.09 -6.66 -5.62
N ILE A 86 17.49 -7.74 -6.14
CA ILE A 86 17.88 -9.12 -5.81
C ILE A 86 19.36 -9.37 -6.19
N LEU A 87 19.78 -8.89 -7.37
CA LEU A 87 21.17 -9.00 -7.83
C LEU A 87 22.15 -8.19 -6.97
N SER A 88 21.74 -7.02 -6.48
CA SER A 88 22.59 -6.16 -5.65
C SER A 88 22.94 -6.77 -4.29
N LYS A 89 22.14 -7.74 -3.80
CA LYS A 89 22.27 -8.40 -2.49
C LYS A 89 22.40 -7.45 -1.29
N LYS A 90 21.94 -6.20 -1.42
CA LYS A 90 21.92 -5.20 -0.34
C LYS A 90 20.56 -5.20 0.34
N PRO A 91 20.41 -5.81 1.54
CA PRO A 91 19.13 -5.87 2.21
C PRO A 91 18.68 -4.47 2.63
N LYS A 92 17.48 -4.08 2.21
CA LYS A 92 16.76 -2.92 2.76
C LYS A 92 15.76 -3.43 3.80
N PRO A 93 15.64 -2.82 4.99
CA PRO A 93 14.78 -3.30 6.07
C PRO A 93 13.30 -3.42 5.65
N SER A 94 12.82 -2.53 4.79
CA SER A 94 11.43 -2.58 4.30
C SER A 94 11.15 -3.73 3.30
N PHE A 95 12.19 -4.32 2.71
CA PHE A 95 12.13 -5.28 1.59
C PHE A 95 12.93 -6.57 1.83
N GLU A 96 13.15 -6.97 3.07
CA GLU A 96 13.89 -8.21 3.43
C GLU A 96 13.20 -9.50 2.98
N HIS A 97 11.90 -9.42 2.66
CA HIS A 97 11.10 -10.54 2.16
C HIS A 97 11.39 -10.89 0.70
N LEU A 98 12.07 -10.02 -0.06
CA LEU A 98 12.43 -10.25 -1.46
C LEU A 98 13.83 -10.89 -1.52
N LYS A 99 13.90 -12.22 -1.43
CA LYS A 99 15.17 -12.97 -1.48
C LYS A 99 15.42 -13.63 -2.82
N GLY A 100 14.35 -14.02 -3.51
CA GLY A 100 14.48 -14.62 -4.84
C GLY A 100 13.20 -14.56 -5.67
N LEU A 101 13.25 -15.21 -6.84
CA LEU A 101 12.14 -15.25 -7.80
C LEU A 101 10.89 -15.97 -7.27
N ARG A 102 11.01 -16.74 -6.18
CA ARG A 102 9.87 -17.42 -5.54
C ARG A 102 8.99 -16.47 -4.72
N ASP A 103 9.54 -15.32 -4.32
CA ASP A 103 8.87 -14.34 -3.46
C ASP A 103 8.07 -13.31 -4.26
N ILE A 104 8.21 -13.35 -5.59
CA ILE A 104 7.55 -12.47 -6.55
C ILE A 104 6.76 -13.29 -7.57
N LYS A 105 5.65 -12.71 -8.03
CA LYS A 105 4.80 -13.27 -9.07
C LYS A 105 4.52 -12.21 -10.12
N ASP A 106 4.70 -12.59 -11.38
CA ASP A 106 4.30 -11.76 -12.52
C ASP A 106 2.79 -11.57 -12.52
N VAL A 107 2.35 -10.32 -12.68
CA VAL A 107 0.93 -9.95 -12.70
C VAL A 107 0.63 -9.23 -14.00
N GLU A 108 -0.31 -9.80 -14.76
CA GLU A 108 -0.82 -9.18 -15.96
C GLU A 108 -2.09 -8.39 -15.63
N PHE A 109 -2.02 -7.08 -15.79
CA PHE A 109 -3.16 -6.19 -15.67
C PHE A 109 -3.66 -5.81 -17.05
N MET A 110 -4.98 -5.77 -17.21
CA MET A 110 -5.59 -5.06 -18.33
C MET A 110 -5.47 -3.57 -18.07
N VAL A 111 -4.97 -2.79 -19.03
CA VAL A 111 -4.82 -1.34 -18.89
C VAL A 111 -5.84 -0.64 -19.78
N ASP A 112 -6.54 0.34 -19.24
CA ASP A 112 -7.38 1.21 -20.04
C ASP A 112 -6.53 2.17 -20.89
N LYS A 113 -6.84 2.28 -22.18
CA LYS A 113 -6.07 3.13 -23.11
C LYS A 113 -6.21 4.62 -22.79
N VAL A 114 -7.36 5.02 -22.26
CA VAL A 114 -7.68 6.44 -21.99
C VAL A 114 -7.12 6.86 -20.64
N THR A 115 -7.48 6.14 -19.57
CA THR A 115 -7.11 6.54 -18.20
C THR A 115 -5.75 6.01 -17.75
N GLN A 116 -5.16 5.06 -18.49
CA GLN A 116 -3.93 4.34 -18.11
C GLN A 116 -4.03 3.68 -16.73
N ARG A 117 -5.25 3.32 -16.32
CA ARG A 117 -5.53 2.63 -15.05
C ARG A 117 -5.65 1.13 -15.25
N PHE A 118 -5.39 0.38 -14.18
CA PHE A 118 -5.55 -1.07 -14.17
C PHE A 118 -7.02 -1.45 -14.04
N LEU A 119 -7.45 -2.37 -14.89
CA LEU A 119 -8.81 -2.89 -14.96
C LEU A 119 -8.84 -4.36 -14.50
N CYS A 120 -9.93 -4.73 -13.83
CA CYS A 120 -10.27 -6.13 -13.60
C CYS A 120 -10.65 -6.81 -14.93
N PRO A 121 -10.07 -7.97 -15.28
CA PRO A 121 -10.38 -8.67 -16.54
C PRO A 121 -11.84 -9.12 -16.65
N ILE A 122 -12.52 -9.35 -15.52
CA ILE A 122 -13.88 -9.90 -15.49
C ILE A 122 -14.93 -8.78 -15.43
N LEU A 123 -14.84 -7.91 -14.43
CA LEU A 123 -15.83 -6.83 -14.24
C LEU A 123 -15.51 -5.58 -15.08
N ARG A 124 -14.32 -5.47 -15.68
CA ARG A 124 -13.82 -4.26 -16.36
C ARG A 124 -13.90 -2.99 -15.50
N THR A 125 -13.92 -3.16 -14.17
CA THR A 125 -13.88 -2.06 -13.22
C THR A 125 -12.45 -1.66 -12.94
N GLU A 126 -12.20 -0.36 -12.82
CA GLU A 126 -10.92 0.18 -12.38
C GLU A 126 -10.55 -0.31 -10.98
N LEU A 127 -9.31 -0.78 -10.84
CA LEU A 127 -8.67 -1.08 -9.57
C LEU A 127 -8.13 0.23 -8.99
N SER A 128 -8.62 0.58 -7.80
CA SER A 128 -8.36 1.88 -7.18
C SER A 128 -8.34 1.73 -5.66
N ALA A 129 -8.20 2.84 -4.93
CA ALA A 129 -8.30 2.82 -3.47
C ALA A 129 -9.63 2.23 -2.96
N SER A 130 -10.72 2.40 -3.71
CA SER A 130 -12.06 1.90 -3.36
C SER A 130 -12.32 0.48 -3.87
N ASN A 131 -11.77 0.14 -5.04
CA ASN A 131 -11.92 -1.18 -5.66
C ASN A 131 -10.63 -1.98 -5.47
N ARG A 132 -10.55 -2.73 -4.37
CA ARG A 132 -9.40 -3.59 -4.07
C ARG A 132 -9.27 -4.73 -5.10
N GLY A 133 -8.02 -5.06 -5.43
CA GLY A 133 -7.66 -6.19 -6.27
C GLY A 133 -7.20 -7.39 -5.43
N VAL A 134 -7.51 -8.59 -5.91
CA VAL A 134 -7.09 -9.88 -5.37
C VAL A 134 -6.28 -10.58 -6.44
N LEU A 135 -5.07 -10.97 -6.08
CA LEU A 135 -4.17 -11.77 -6.90
C LEU A 135 -4.27 -13.24 -6.49
N ILE A 136 -4.39 -14.11 -7.47
CA ILE A 136 -4.27 -15.56 -7.29
C ILE A 136 -2.82 -15.96 -7.58
N TRP A 137 -2.07 -16.34 -6.56
CA TRP A 137 -0.62 -16.58 -6.61
C TRP A 137 -0.21 -17.69 -7.59
N LYS A 138 -1.04 -18.72 -7.73
CA LYS A 138 -0.76 -19.86 -8.63
C LYS A 138 -0.69 -19.43 -10.09
N CYS A 139 -1.67 -18.65 -10.57
CA CYS A 139 -1.77 -18.25 -11.96
C CYS A 139 -1.28 -16.82 -12.27
N GLY A 140 -1.19 -15.93 -11.28
CA GLY A 140 -0.81 -14.52 -11.50
C GLY A 140 -1.96 -13.64 -12.02
N CYS A 141 -3.18 -14.16 -12.12
CA CYS A 141 -4.34 -13.36 -12.50
C CYS A 141 -4.77 -12.43 -11.37
N CYS A 142 -4.97 -11.15 -11.69
CA CYS A 142 -5.55 -10.17 -10.78
C CYS A 142 -7.03 -9.95 -11.09
N VAL A 143 -7.87 -10.02 -10.07
CA VAL A 143 -9.33 -9.89 -10.15
C VAL A 143 -9.82 -8.94 -9.06
N SER A 144 -10.90 -8.20 -9.28
CA SER A 144 -11.50 -7.35 -8.23
C SER A 144 -12.06 -8.20 -7.08
N GLU A 145 -11.90 -7.74 -5.85
CA GLU A 145 -12.46 -8.39 -4.64
C GLU A 145 -13.97 -8.65 -4.78
N LYS A 146 -14.71 -7.69 -5.36
CA LYS A 146 -16.16 -7.81 -5.59
C LYS A 146 -16.49 -8.97 -6.52
N ALA A 147 -15.73 -9.11 -7.61
CA ALA A 147 -15.89 -10.20 -8.56
C ALA A 147 -15.60 -11.53 -7.86
N PHE A 148 -14.46 -11.60 -7.16
CA PHE A 148 -14.03 -12.81 -6.49
C PHE A 148 -15.09 -13.31 -5.49
N LYS A 149 -15.64 -12.42 -4.66
CA LYS A 149 -16.73 -12.73 -3.72
C LYS A 149 -18.00 -13.24 -4.41
N GLN A 150 -18.30 -12.77 -5.61
CA GLN A 150 -19.47 -13.23 -6.37
C GLN A 150 -19.29 -14.62 -6.97
N PHE A 151 -18.09 -14.95 -7.44
CA PHE A 151 -17.78 -16.27 -8.01
C PHE A 151 -17.55 -17.34 -6.94
N MET A 152 -17.07 -16.95 -5.75
CA MET A 152 -16.64 -17.86 -4.68
C MET A 152 -17.65 -17.97 -3.54
N LYS A 153 -18.95 -17.97 -3.87
CA LYS A 153 -20.04 -18.08 -2.88
C LYS A 153 -20.14 -19.45 -2.19
N ASN A 154 -19.47 -20.46 -2.72
CA ASN A 154 -19.45 -21.78 -2.10
C ASN A 154 -18.33 -21.81 -1.05
N ASP A 155 -18.60 -22.34 0.15
CA ASP A 155 -17.64 -22.45 1.26
C ASP A 155 -16.57 -23.55 1.03
N SER A 156 -16.25 -23.82 -0.23
CA SER A 156 -15.19 -24.76 -0.61
C SER A 156 -13.81 -24.12 -0.42
N THR A 157 -12.87 -24.89 0.13
CA THR A 157 -11.47 -24.48 0.33
C THR A 157 -10.62 -24.54 -0.94
N GLU A 158 -11.19 -25.09 -2.02
CA GLU A 158 -10.58 -25.20 -3.34
C GLU A 158 -11.46 -24.46 -4.35
N GLY A 159 -10.83 -23.68 -5.24
CA GLY A 159 -11.51 -22.88 -6.24
C GLY A 159 -10.78 -22.87 -7.57
N LEU A 160 -11.51 -22.50 -8.63
CA LEU A 160 -10.97 -22.30 -9.97
C LEU A 160 -10.88 -20.81 -10.28
N CYS A 161 -9.74 -20.37 -10.84
CA CYS A 161 -9.54 -18.98 -11.17
C CYS A 161 -10.59 -18.52 -12.21
N PRO A 162 -11.36 -17.45 -11.95
CA PRO A 162 -12.42 -17.02 -12.85
C PRO A 162 -11.91 -16.40 -14.17
N ASN A 163 -10.59 -16.21 -14.32
CA ASN A 163 -9.98 -15.71 -15.55
C ASN A 163 -9.32 -16.83 -16.39
N CYS A 164 -8.68 -17.82 -15.76
CA CYS A 164 -7.87 -18.83 -16.45
C CYS A 164 -8.15 -20.28 -16.04
N ASN A 165 -9.16 -20.52 -15.18
CA ASN A 165 -9.56 -21.83 -14.66
C ASN A 165 -8.46 -22.63 -13.95
N SER A 166 -7.35 -22.00 -13.56
CA SER A 166 -6.32 -22.66 -12.73
C SER A 166 -6.86 -22.97 -11.33
N SER A 167 -6.59 -24.15 -10.80
CA SER A 167 -6.94 -24.52 -9.44
C SER A 167 -6.06 -23.80 -8.42
N PHE A 168 -6.67 -23.35 -7.33
CA PHE A 168 -5.97 -22.70 -6.22
C PHE A 168 -6.68 -23.00 -4.90
N LYS A 169 -5.93 -22.89 -3.80
CA LYS A 169 -6.48 -23.09 -2.44
C LYS A 169 -6.69 -21.77 -1.75
N TYR A 170 -7.86 -21.60 -1.13
CA TYR A 170 -8.15 -20.41 -0.34
C TYR A 170 -8.97 -20.73 0.90
N ASN A 171 -8.89 -19.85 1.89
CA ASN A 171 -9.76 -19.91 3.04
C ASN A 171 -10.93 -18.93 2.80
N PRO A 172 -12.22 -19.36 2.78
CA PRO A 172 -13.35 -18.46 2.58
C PRO A 172 -13.50 -17.40 3.69
N GLU A 173 -13.00 -17.66 4.89
CA GLU A 173 -13.01 -16.69 6.01
C GLU A 173 -12.11 -15.46 5.77
N ILE A 174 -11.32 -15.47 4.69
CA ILE A 174 -10.42 -14.40 4.25
C ILE A 174 -11.07 -13.02 4.15
N PHE A 175 -12.37 -12.97 3.89
CA PHE A 175 -13.11 -11.72 3.68
C PHE A 175 -13.70 -11.15 4.98
N ASN A 176 -13.67 -11.91 6.07
CA ASN A 176 -14.10 -11.42 7.37
C ASN A 176 -12.98 -10.55 7.95
N LYS A 177 -13.20 -9.22 8.00
CA LYS A 177 -12.26 -8.23 8.54
C LYS A 177 -11.70 -8.58 9.92
N SER A 178 -12.40 -9.43 10.67
CA SER A 178 -12.08 -9.88 12.02
C SER A 178 -10.93 -10.90 12.09
N GLN A 179 -10.64 -11.61 11.00
CA GLN A 179 -9.62 -12.67 11.00
C GLN A 179 -8.49 -12.37 10.03
N THR A 180 -7.36 -12.10 10.66
CA THR A 180 -6.11 -11.76 10.01
C THR A 180 -5.58 -12.99 9.25
N LEU A 181 -5.48 -12.87 7.94
CA LEU A 181 -5.14 -13.98 7.07
C LEU A 181 -3.80 -14.67 7.37
N PRO A 182 -3.75 -16.01 7.29
CA PRO A 182 -2.50 -16.72 7.14
C PRO A 182 -2.03 -16.70 5.67
N PHE A 183 -0.72 -16.52 5.47
CA PHE A 183 0.01 -16.73 4.20
C PHE A 183 -0.09 -18.17 3.63
N SER A 184 -0.94 -19.01 4.20
CA SER A 184 -1.15 -20.41 3.76
C SER A 184 -2.13 -20.54 2.59
N SER A 185 -2.78 -19.44 2.19
CA SER A 185 -3.68 -19.42 1.04
C SER A 185 -3.00 -18.83 -0.20
N ASP A 186 -3.39 -19.31 -1.38
CA ASP A 186 -2.88 -18.83 -2.67
C ASP A 186 -3.45 -17.44 -3.05
N LEU A 187 -4.10 -16.73 -2.13
CA LEU A 187 -4.71 -15.43 -2.34
C LEU A 187 -3.91 -14.32 -1.69
N VAL A 188 -3.68 -13.25 -2.45
CA VAL A 188 -2.98 -12.04 -1.98
C VAL A 188 -3.83 -10.83 -2.31
N PHE A 189 -4.17 -10.02 -1.31
CA PHE A 189 -4.80 -8.72 -1.54
C PHE A 189 -3.76 -7.71 -2.01
N LEU A 190 -4.03 -7.03 -3.12
CA LEU A 190 -3.15 -6.01 -3.66
C LEU A 190 -3.38 -4.67 -2.98
N VAL A 191 -2.29 -3.92 -2.81
CA VAL A 191 -2.26 -2.57 -2.24
C VAL A 191 -2.91 -2.54 -0.85
N PRO A 192 -2.33 -3.25 0.13
CA PRO A 192 -2.82 -3.20 1.51
C PRO A 192 -2.66 -1.80 2.11
N ASP A 193 -3.47 -1.50 3.12
CA ASP A 193 -3.27 -0.35 4.01
C ASP A 193 -1.94 -0.44 4.77
N LEU A 194 -1.45 0.68 5.31
CA LEU A 194 -0.22 0.71 6.11
C LEU A 194 -0.28 -0.25 7.32
N ASN A 195 -1.43 -0.29 8.00
CA ASN A 195 -1.64 -1.16 9.15
C ASN A 195 -1.68 -2.65 8.73
N GLU A 196 -2.37 -2.94 7.61
CA GLU A 196 -2.45 -4.29 7.04
C GLU A 196 -1.05 -4.76 6.59
N GLU A 197 -0.29 -3.90 5.92
CA GLU A 197 1.09 -4.17 5.50
C GLU A 197 2.01 -4.45 6.68
N GLY A 198 1.93 -3.66 7.77
CA GLY A 198 2.70 -3.88 8.98
C GLY A 198 2.41 -5.24 9.62
N LEU A 199 1.14 -5.62 9.69
CA LEU A 199 0.72 -6.93 10.20
C LEU A 199 1.19 -8.08 9.29
N LEU A 200 1.08 -7.92 7.97
CA LEU A 200 1.55 -8.92 7.02
C LEU A 200 3.07 -9.09 7.11
N ARG A 201 3.84 -7.99 7.26
CA ARG A 201 5.29 -8.05 7.46
C ARG A 201 5.66 -8.85 8.69
N THR A 202 5.08 -8.53 9.84
CA THR A 202 5.38 -9.24 11.10
C THR A 202 5.05 -10.72 10.97
N LYS A 203 3.92 -11.09 10.39
CA LYS A 203 3.56 -12.50 10.14
C LYS A 203 4.53 -13.22 9.20
N LEU A 204 4.96 -12.57 8.12
CA LEU A 204 5.91 -13.15 7.17
C LEU A 204 7.26 -13.43 7.85
N LEU A 205 7.74 -12.52 8.70
CA LEU A 205 8.95 -12.70 9.50
C LEU A 205 8.82 -13.91 10.45
N HIS A 206 7.68 -14.07 11.13
CA HIS A 206 7.44 -15.22 11.99
C HIS A 206 7.45 -16.56 11.23
N LEU A 207 6.90 -16.60 10.02
CA LEU A 207 6.90 -17.81 9.18
C LEU A 207 8.30 -18.18 8.70
N ASN A 208 9.10 -17.18 8.32
CA ASN A 208 10.50 -17.39 7.96
C ASN A 208 11.32 -17.90 9.15
N ASN A 209 11.08 -17.36 10.35
CA ASN A 209 11.77 -17.84 11.56
C ASN A 209 11.36 -19.26 11.95
N LYS A 210 10.08 -19.63 11.76
CA LYS A 210 9.63 -21.01 12.00
C LYS A 210 10.29 -22.00 11.04
N THR A 211 10.36 -21.67 9.75
CA THR A 211 10.99 -22.52 8.73
C THR A 211 12.48 -22.74 8.99
N ILE A 212 13.21 -21.73 9.50
CA ILE A 212 14.62 -21.86 9.89
C ILE A 212 14.78 -22.77 11.13
N LYS A 213 13.85 -22.77 12.08
CA LYS A 213 13.92 -23.60 13.30
C LYS A 213 13.58 -25.07 13.09
N THR A 214 12.92 -25.41 11.98
CA THR A 214 12.55 -26.79 11.61
C THR A 214 13.54 -27.49 10.68
N GLN A 215 14.63 -26.81 10.31
CA GLN A 215 15.77 -27.36 9.57
C GLN A 215 16.95 -27.54 10.52
#